data_AF-A0A8W8HSP2-F1
#
_entry.id   AF-A0A8W8HSP2-F1
#
_cell.length_a   1.000
_cell.length_b   1.000
_cell.length_c   1.000
_cell.angle_alpha   90.00
_cell.angle_beta   90.00
_cell.angle_gamma   90.00
#
_symmetry.space_group_name_H-M   'P 1'
#
loop_
_entity.id
_entity.type
_entity.pdbx_description
1 polymer ?
#
loop_
_entity_poly.entity_id
_entity_poly.type
_entity_poly.pdbx_seq_one_letter_code
_entity_poly.pdbx_strand_id
1 'polypeptide(L)'
;LYEDYPGAYQDWYKPDQVVSDLYKNVSINHTRPFDDIMMLFNLKDDPNEHVDLSNKHPDIVKKLKSRLEYYHKQIVPANFPSISPSSAPSNYGGFWTPGWC
;
A
#
# COMPACT_ATOMS: atom_id res chain seq x y z
N LEU A 1 -3.83 -10.98 -27.97
CA LEU A 1 -3.46 -9.83 -28.81
C LEU A 1 -2.73 -8.83 -27.91
N TYR A 2 -1.40 -8.85 -28.03
CA TYR A 2 -0.37 -7.95 -27.50
C TYR A 2 -0.29 -7.69 -25.98
N GLU A 3 0.61 -8.45 -25.33
CA GLU A 3 1.04 -8.34 -23.93
C GLU A 3 2.02 -7.19 -23.65
N ASP A 4 2.42 -6.39 -24.65
CA ASP A 4 3.54 -5.45 -24.54
C ASP A 4 3.17 -3.98 -24.76
N TYR A 5 1.93 -3.57 -24.47
CA TYR A 5 1.55 -2.16 -24.51
C TYR A 5 1.22 -1.65 -23.11
N PRO A 6 2.11 -0.86 -22.46
CA PRO A 6 1.89 -0.40 -21.08
C PRO A 6 0.76 0.64 -20.93
N GLY A 7 0.00 0.95 -21.99
CA GLY A 7 -1.02 2.01 -21.96
C GLY A 7 -0.41 3.42 -21.95
N ALA A 8 -1.25 4.43 -22.15
CA ALA A 8 -0.87 5.84 -22.06
C ALA A 8 -0.66 6.26 -20.59
N TYR A 9 0.08 7.35 -20.35
CA TYR A 9 0.39 7.87 -19.00
C TYR A 9 -0.83 8.15 -18.10
N GLN A 10 -2.02 8.29 -18.69
CA GLN A 10 -3.29 8.55 -17.98
C GLN A 10 -4.19 7.31 -17.89
N ASP A 11 -3.73 6.16 -18.40
CA ASP A 11 -4.50 4.93 -18.35
C ASP A 11 -4.40 4.28 -16.98
N TRP A 12 -5.38 3.44 -16.69
CA TRP A 12 -5.36 2.63 -15.50
C TRP A 12 -4.30 1.53 -15.62
N TYR A 13 -3.23 1.65 -14.85
CA TYR A 13 -2.24 0.59 -14.69
C TYR A 13 -2.78 -0.46 -13.73
N LYS A 14 -2.78 -1.73 -14.14
CA LYS A 14 -3.09 -2.82 -13.23
C LYS A 14 -2.06 -2.80 -12.09
N PRO A 15 -2.46 -2.84 -10.81
CA PRO A 15 -1.51 -3.11 -9.75
C PRO A 15 -0.82 -4.44 -10.05
N ASP A 16 0.46 -4.54 -9.68
CA ASP A 16 1.21 -5.79 -9.82
C ASP A 16 0.34 -6.94 -9.33
N GLN A 17 0.21 -8.00 -10.15
CA GLN A 17 -0.59 -9.15 -9.80
C GLN A 17 0.07 -9.86 -8.62
N VAL A 18 -0.23 -9.42 -7.40
CA VAL A 18 0.20 -10.10 -6.20
C VAL A 18 -0.58 -11.40 -6.15
N VAL A 19 0.11 -12.51 -6.36
CA VAL A 19 -0.47 -13.85 -6.37
C VAL A 19 -1.17 -14.06 -5.02
N SER A 20 -2.48 -14.30 -5.03
CA SER A 20 -3.31 -14.46 -3.83
C SER A 20 -2.77 -15.51 -2.85
N ASP A 21 -2.05 -16.52 -3.35
CA ASP A 21 -1.47 -17.58 -2.53
C ASP A 21 -0.26 -17.12 -1.71
N LEU A 22 0.32 -15.96 -2.02
CA LEU A 22 1.39 -15.35 -1.23
C LEU A 22 0.88 -14.89 0.15
N TYR A 23 -0.39 -14.46 0.26
CA TYR A 23 -0.94 -13.91 1.51
C TYR A 23 -1.44 -14.95 2.51
N LYS A 24 -1.72 -16.19 2.09
CA LYS A 24 -2.16 -17.26 3.01
C LYS A 24 -1.04 -17.76 3.92
N ASN A 25 0.21 -17.54 3.52
CA ASN A 25 1.40 -18.14 4.15
C ASN A 25 2.35 -17.08 4.70
N VAL A 26 2.00 -15.80 4.55
CA VAL A 26 2.74 -14.71 5.16
C VAL A 26 2.40 -14.70 6.64
N SER A 27 3.30 -15.31 7.42
CA SER A 27 3.38 -15.06 8.86
C SER A 27 3.33 -13.55 9.09
N ILE A 28 2.66 -13.09 10.14
CA ILE A 28 2.41 -11.67 10.45
C ILE A 28 3.69 -10.80 10.39
N ASN A 29 4.87 -11.42 10.46
CA ASN A 29 6.19 -10.82 10.33
C ASN A 29 6.57 -10.41 8.89
N HIS A 30 5.93 -10.95 7.84
CA HIS A 30 6.28 -10.67 6.43
C HIS A 30 5.36 -9.62 5.77
N THR A 31 4.18 -9.34 6.33
CA THR A 31 3.30 -8.26 5.88
C THR A 31 3.73 -6.88 6.36
N ARG A 32 4.66 -6.81 7.33
CA ARG A 32 5.19 -5.57 7.87
C ARG A 32 6.72 -5.64 7.96
N PRO A 33 7.43 -5.66 6.82
CA PRO A 33 8.91 -5.73 6.79
C PRO A 33 9.60 -4.52 7.43
N PHE A 34 8.84 -3.49 7.84
CA PHE A 34 9.34 -2.23 8.40
C PHE A 34 8.78 -1.90 9.79
N ASP A 35 8.05 -2.80 10.46
CA ASP A 35 7.44 -2.48 11.77
C ASP A 35 8.46 -1.98 12.81
N ASP A 36 9.76 -2.29 12.62
CA ASP A 36 10.84 -1.84 13.51
C ASP A 36 11.85 -0.87 12.89
N ILE A 37 11.78 -0.54 11.60
CA ILE A 37 12.79 0.35 10.95
C ILE A 37 12.18 1.73 10.67
N MET A 38 12.56 2.71 11.49
CA MET A 38 12.20 4.11 11.31
C MET A 38 13.23 4.80 10.41
N MET A 39 12.79 5.29 9.25
CA MET A 39 13.62 6.07 8.33
C MET A 39 13.23 7.56 8.39
N LEU A 40 14.18 8.44 8.13
CA LEU A 40 13.95 9.89 8.11
C LEU A 40 14.56 10.51 6.85
N PHE A 41 13.74 11.15 6.03
CA PHE A 41 14.17 11.83 4.82
C PHE A 41 13.82 13.31 4.86
N ASN A 42 14.64 14.14 4.22
CA ASN A 42 14.38 15.56 4.07
C ASN A 42 13.92 15.84 2.64
N LEU A 43 12.61 15.82 2.41
CA LEU A 43 12.01 15.96 1.07
C LEU A 43 12.34 17.29 0.36
N LYS A 44 12.78 18.31 1.09
CA LYS A 44 13.19 19.59 0.48
C LYS A 44 14.51 19.46 -0.27
N ASP A 45 15.45 18.71 0.31
CA ASP A 45 16.82 18.56 -0.20
C ASP A 45 17.03 17.20 -0.89
N ASP A 46 16.20 16.20 -0.58
CA ASP A 46 16.20 14.85 -1.13
C ASP A 46 14.76 14.39 -1.46
N PRO A 47 14.20 14.85 -2.61
CA PRO A 47 12.81 14.55 -3.00
C PRO A 47 12.59 13.08 -3.38
N ASN A 48 13.67 12.34 -3.62
CA ASN A 48 13.63 10.94 -4.08
C ASN A 48 14.05 9.95 -2.97
N GLU A 49 14.21 10.43 -1.73
CA GLU A 49 14.42 9.59 -0.53
C GLU A 49 15.64 8.65 -0.63
N HIS A 50 16.76 9.13 -1.20
CA HIS A 50 17.98 8.36 -1.35
C HIS A 50 18.81 8.25 -0.07
N VAL A 51 18.70 9.22 0.86
CA VAL A 51 19.58 9.34 2.02
C VAL A 51 18.80 9.30 3.33
N ASP A 52 18.92 8.19 4.06
CA ASP A 52 18.35 8.07 5.40
C ASP A 52 19.14 8.89 6.44
N LEU A 53 18.41 9.73 7.17
CA LEU A 53 18.90 10.61 8.23
C LEU A 53 18.49 10.14 9.63
N SER A 54 17.81 8.99 9.76
CA SER A 54 17.27 8.47 11.02
C SER A 54 18.33 8.41 12.14
N ASN A 55 19.51 7.89 11.81
CA ASN A 55 20.65 7.76 12.73
C ASN A 55 21.31 9.11 13.07
N LYS A 56 21.19 10.11 12.18
CA LYS A 56 21.79 11.44 12.36
C LYS A 56 20.91 12.37 13.20
N HIS A 57 19.59 12.18 13.16
CA HIS A 57 18.61 13.02 13.86
C HIS A 57 17.59 12.20 14.68
N PRO A 58 18.03 11.49 15.74
CA PRO A 58 17.15 10.63 16.54
C PRO A 58 16.06 11.41 17.30
N ASP A 59 16.30 12.69 17.61
CA ASP A 59 15.34 13.60 18.23
C ASP A 59 14.15 13.90 17.29
N ILE A 60 14.41 14.11 16.00
CA ILE A 60 13.39 14.33 14.97
C ILE A 60 12.60 13.04 14.77
N VAL A 61 13.28 11.89 14.69
CA VAL A 61 12.62 10.58 14.60
C VAL A 61 11.65 10.40 15.78
N LYS A 62 12.09 10.69 17.02
CA LYS A 62 11.23 10.58 18.20
C LYS A 62 10.01 11.51 18.12
N LYS A 63 10.20 12.76 17.70
CA LYS A 63 9.11 13.74 17.53
C LYS A 63 8.08 13.26 16.52
N LEU A 64 8.53 12.77 15.36
CA LEU A 64 7.64 12.27 14.31
C LEU A 64 6.95 10.97 14.71
N LYS A 65 7.65 10.07 15.42
CA LYS A 65 7.07 8.85 15.99
C LYS A 65 5.95 9.18 16.98
N SER A 66 6.16 10.12 17.91
CA SER A 66 5.09 10.54 18.83
C SER A 66 3.89 11.14 18.09
N ARG A 67 4.12 11.85 16.99
CA ARG A 67 3.04 12.36 16.13
C ARG A 67 2.31 11.23 15.40
N LEU A 68 3.03 10.23 14.92
CA LEU A 68 2.45 9.02 14.31
C LEU A 68 1.57 8.28 15.32
N GLU A 69 2.06 8.07 16.55
CA GLU A 69 1.30 7.44 17.65
C GLU A 69 0.04 8.23 18.01
N TYR A 70 0.11 9.56 17.99
CA TYR A 70 -1.06 10.42 18.20
C TYR A 70 -2.14 10.16 17.13
N TYR A 71 -1.77 10.13 15.85
CA TYR A 71 -2.73 9.85 14.77
C TYR A 71 -3.21 8.40 14.80
N HIS A 72 -2.36 7.44 15.18
CA HIS A 72 -2.74 6.04 15.30
C HIS A 72 -3.95 5.85 16.22
N LYS A 73 -4.00 6.59 17.33
CA LYS A 73 -5.14 6.57 18.28
C LYS A 73 -6.46 7.03 17.65
N GLN A 74 -6.41 7.72 16.52
CA GLN A 74 -7.57 8.25 15.80
C GLN A 74 -7.93 7.41 14.55
N ILE A 75 -7.14 6.38 14.23
CA ILE A 75 -7.38 5.54 13.05
C ILE A 75 -8.66 4.74 13.24
N VAL A 76 -9.51 4.77 12.22
CA VAL A 76 -10.64 3.85 12.10
C VAL A 76 -10.14 2.49 11.58
N PRO A 77 -10.71 1.37 12.04
CA PRO A 77 -10.35 0.06 11.52
C PRO A 77 -10.45 0.02 9.99
N ALA A 78 -9.47 -0.62 9.35
CA ALA A 78 -9.47 -0.78 7.90
C ALA A 78 -10.74 -1.56 7.47
N ASN A 79 -11.53 -0.98 6.58
CA ASN A 79 -12.65 -1.68 5.97
C ASN A 79 -12.13 -2.57 4.83
N PHE A 80 -11.85 -3.83 5.15
CA PHE A 80 -11.37 -4.82 4.19
C PHE A 80 -12.35 -5.99 4.10
N PRO A 81 -13.52 -5.78 3.45
CA PRO A 81 -14.52 -6.82 3.31
C PRO A 81 -13.99 -7.95 2.41
N SER A 82 -14.52 -9.16 2.62
CA SER A 82 -14.25 -10.28 1.73
C SER A 82 -14.80 -9.99 0.33
N ILE A 83 -14.17 -10.59 -0.69
CA ILE A 83 -14.63 -10.50 -2.08
C ILE A 83 -16.10 -10.94 -2.16
N SER A 84 -16.94 -10.09 -2.75
CA SER A 84 -18.35 -10.38 -3.01
C SER A 84 -18.44 -11.26 -4.27
N PRO A 85 -18.98 -12.50 -4.20
CA PRO A 85 -19.14 -13.34 -5.39
C PRO A 85 -20.01 -12.67 -6.47
N SER A 86 -20.92 -11.79 -6.05
CA SER A 86 -21.74 -10.98 -6.94
C SER A 86 -20.91 -10.01 -7.78
N SER A 87 -19.71 -9.61 -7.35
CA SER A 87 -18.84 -8.70 -8.10
C SER A 87 -18.09 -9.37 -9.27
N ALA A 88 -18.28 -10.67 -9.52
CA ALA A 88 -17.57 -11.37 -10.59
C ALA A 88 -18.00 -10.84 -11.97
N PRO A 89 -17.06 -10.38 -12.83
CA PRO A 89 -17.39 -9.88 -14.17
C PRO A 89 -18.11 -10.88 -15.06
N SER A 90 -17.92 -12.19 -14.82
CA SER A 90 -18.64 -13.27 -15.50
C SER A 90 -20.16 -13.16 -15.34
N ASN A 91 -20.63 -12.55 -14.25
CA ASN A 91 -22.06 -12.33 -14.00
C ASN A 91 -22.64 -11.19 -14.86
N TYR A 92 -21.78 -10.38 -15.51
CA TYR A 92 -22.15 -9.16 -16.25
C TYR A 92 -21.54 -9.13 -17.65
N GLY A 93 -21.45 -10.29 -18.31
CA GLY A 93 -20.95 -10.37 -19.69
C GLY A 93 -19.46 -10.06 -19.83
N GLY A 94 -18.67 -10.20 -18.76
CA GLY A 94 -17.23 -9.94 -18.73
C GLY A 94 -16.84 -8.52 -18.32
N PHE A 95 -17.80 -7.66 -17.97
CA PHE A 95 -17.56 -6.27 -17.60
C PHE A 95 -17.68 -6.05 -16.09
N TRP A 96 -16.96 -5.05 -15.59
CA TRP A 96 -17.20 -4.54 -14.25
C TRP A 96 -18.42 -3.58 -14.26
N THR A 97 -19.36 -3.74 -13.33
CA THR A 97 -20.60 -2.98 -13.20
C THR A 97 -20.82 -2.47 -11.75
N PRO A 98 -21.62 -1.43 -11.49
CA PRO A 98 -21.93 -1.03 -10.11
C PRO A 98 -22.88 -2.04 -9.43
N GLY A 99 -22.95 -2.04 -8.09
CA GLY A 99 -24.05 -2.67 -7.33
C GLY A 99 -23.74 -3.99 -6.61
N TRP A 100 -22.47 -4.33 -6.41
CA TRP A 100 -22.03 -5.54 -5.70
C TRP A 100 -21.34 -5.26 -4.35
N CYS A 101 -21.30 -3.99 -3.95
CA CYS A 101 -20.77 -3.52 -2.66
C CYS A 101 -21.81 -3.57 -1.54
#